data_AF-A0A7V7B0N2-F1
#
_entry.id   AF-A0A7V7B0N2-F1
#
_cell.length_a   1.000
_cell.length_b   1.000
_cell.length_c   1.000
_cell.angle_alpha   90.00
_cell.angle_beta   90.00
_cell.angle_gamma   90.00
#
_symmetry.space_group_name_H-M   'P 1'
#
loop_
_entity.id
_entity.type
_entity.pdbx_description
1 polymer ?
#
loop_
_entity_poly.entity_id
_entity_poly.type
_entity_poly.pdbx_seq_one_letter_code
_entity_poly.pdbx_strand_id
1 'polypeptide(L)'
;MDGKENIKEIYLAGGCFWGLEKYFSLVKGITGTEVGYANGKTDNPSYEDVCYKDVGHAETVKILYDTDRISLKSILKLYYDVIDPLSKDRQGNDIGTQYRTGIYYVHDEDEEIILNSLEELQKNYNKPIAIEIMSLKNYYPAEHYHQKYLDKNPSGYCHIGAEKFEKAKQAEAKKPKFERKPDSVLKETLTDIQYEVTQEDATEPPFKNEYHDNFREGIYVDITTGEP
;
A
#
# COMPACT_ATOMS: atom_id res chain seq x y z
N MET A 1 10.92 -16.26 11.20
CA MET A 1 9.85 -15.47 11.81
C MET A 1 8.80 -15.24 10.75
N ASP A 2 7.55 -15.59 11.03
CA ASP A 2 6.44 -15.53 10.06
C ASP A 2 6.14 -14.07 9.68
N GLY A 3 6.41 -13.70 8.43
CA GLY A 3 6.23 -12.35 7.88
C GLY A 3 4.77 -11.90 7.70
N LYS A 4 3.89 -12.22 8.65
CA LYS A 4 2.46 -11.84 8.64
C LYS A 4 2.11 -10.70 9.59
N GLU A 5 2.99 -10.30 10.51
CA GLU A 5 2.65 -9.30 11.54
C GLU A 5 2.58 -7.85 11.02
N ASN A 6 3.12 -7.56 9.83
CA ASN A 6 3.23 -6.20 9.29
C ASN A 6 2.35 -5.94 8.05
N ILE A 7 1.31 -6.76 7.82
CA ILE A 7 0.38 -6.55 6.71
C ILE A 7 -0.81 -5.71 7.16
N LYS A 8 -1.03 -4.57 6.50
CA LYS A 8 -2.21 -3.72 6.68
C LYS A 8 -3.05 -3.67 5.41
N GLU A 9 -4.27 -3.16 5.54
CA GLU A 9 -5.22 -3.03 4.43
C GLU A 9 -5.82 -1.63 4.31
N ILE A 10 -6.05 -1.20 3.07
CA ILE A 10 -6.76 0.04 2.74
C ILE A 10 -7.64 -0.21 1.51
N TYR A 11 -8.75 0.51 1.41
CA TYR A 11 -9.72 0.35 0.33
C TYR A 11 -9.84 1.66 -0.45
N LEU A 12 -9.53 1.63 -1.74
CA LEU A 12 -9.47 2.83 -2.58
C LEU A 12 -10.46 2.71 -3.75
N ALA A 13 -11.39 3.66 -3.85
CA ALA A 13 -12.30 3.82 -4.98
C ALA A 13 -11.81 4.96 -5.86
N GLY A 14 -11.63 4.72 -7.16
CA GLY A 14 -10.97 5.68 -8.05
C GLY A 14 -11.38 5.53 -9.49
N GLY A 15 -12.66 5.30 -9.75
CA GLY A 15 -13.16 4.97 -11.09
C GLY A 15 -13.14 3.46 -11.36
N CYS A 16 -13.04 3.09 -12.64
CA CYS A 16 -13.01 1.68 -13.04
C CYS A 16 -11.88 0.91 -12.32
N PHE A 17 -12.26 -0.04 -11.48
CA PHE A 17 -11.32 -0.78 -10.62
C PHE A 17 -10.32 -1.67 -11.37
N TRP A 18 -10.52 -1.95 -12.67
CA TRP A 18 -9.62 -2.81 -13.47
C TRP A 18 -8.25 -2.16 -13.63
N GLY A 19 -8.25 -0.87 -13.98
CA GLY A 19 -7.02 -0.10 -14.10
C GLY A 19 -6.36 0.10 -12.76
N LEU A 20 -7.14 0.44 -11.74
CA LEU A 20 -6.64 0.75 -10.41
C LEU A 20 -6.02 -0.48 -9.73
N GLU A 21 -6.66 -1.65 -9.85
CA GLU A 21 -6.12 -2.92 -9.35
C GLU A 21 -4.80 -3.24 -10.05
N LYS A 22 -4.76 -3.15 -11.38
CA LYS A 22 -3.54 -3.41 -12.14
C LYS A 22 -2.43 -2.46 -11.72
N TYR A 23 -2.73 -1.18 -11.57
CA TYR A 23 -1.79 -0.16 -11.13
C TYR A 23 -1.15 -0.54 -9.78
N PHE A 24 -1.95 -0.80 -8.76
CA PHE A 24 -1.44 -1.13 -7.43
C PHE A 24 -0.76 -2.49 -7.34
N SER A 25 -1.19 -3.47 -8.14
CA SER A 25 -0.53 -4.79 -8.19
C SER A 25 0.93 -4.72 -8.66
N LEU A 26 1.34 -3.63 -9.33
CA LEU A 26 2.70 -3.42 -9.80
C LEU A 26 3.60 -2.72 -8.77
N VAL A 27 3.03 -2.15 -7.71
CA VAL A 27 3.75 -1.35 -6.71
C VAL A 27 4.47 -2.28 -5.73
N LYS A 28 5.77 -2.06 -5.53
CA LYS A 28 6.54 -2.85 -4.55
C LYS A 28 6.03 -2.56 -3.14
N GLY A 29 5.87 -3.61 -2.34
CA GLY A 29 5.32 -3.53 -0.98
C GLY A 29 3.82 -3.79 -0.91
N ILE A 30 3.11 -3.75 -2.05
CA ILE A 30 1.76 -4.31 -2.14
C ILE A 30 1.86 -5.83 -2.22
N THR A 31 1.18 -6.52 -1.30
CA THR A 31 1.22 -7.99 -1.16
C THR A 31 -0.02 -8.67 -1.69
N GLY A 32 -1.12 -7.93 -1.87
CA GLY A 32 -2.36 -8.44 -2.44
C GLY A 32 -3.29 -7.32 -2.89
N THR A 33 -4.12 -7.61 -3.87
CA THR A 33 -5.23 -6.74 -4.28
C THR A 33 -6.46 -7.57 -4.59
N GLU A 34 -7.64 -7.01 -4.35
CA GLU A 34 -8.94 -7.60 -4.70
C GLU A 34 -9.89 -6.46 -5.09
N VAL A 35 -10.69 -6.66 -6.14
CA VAL A 35 -11.71 -5.68 -6.55
C VAL A 35 -13.08 -6.04 -5.99
N GLY A 36 -13.86 -5.02 -5.67
CA GLY A 36 -15.17 -5.20 -5.06
C GLY A 36 -15.99 -3.92 -4.98
N TYR A 37 -17.08 -4.02 -4.25
CA TYR A 37 -18.11 -3.00 -4.11
C TYR A 37 -18.20 -2.57 -2.65
N ALA A 38 -17.94 -1.29 -2.37
CA ALA A 38 -17.85 -0.79 -1.00
C ALA A 38 -18.92 0.26 -0.68
N ASN A 39 -19.29 0.31 0.60
CA ASN A 39 -20.07 1.39 1.23
C ASN A 39 -21.43 1.68 0.58
N GLY A 40 -22.07 0.68 -0.02
CA GLY A 40 -23.45 0.78 -0.50
C GLY A 40 -24.50 0.30 0.51
N LYS A 41 -25.76 0.28 0.08
CA LYS A 41 -26.94 0.07 0.94
C LYS A 41 -27.44 -1.37 0.97
N THR A 42 -27.01 -2.21 0.03
CA THR A 42 -27.47 -3.59 -0.13
C THR A 42 -26.36 -4.59 0.15
N ASP A 43 -26.76 -5.80 0.54
CA ASP A 43 -25.82 -6.89 0.78
C ASP A 43 -25.54 -7.69 -0.50
N ASN A 44 -24.28 -8.11 -0.68
CA ASN A 44 -23.81 -8.92 -1.82
C ASN A 44 -24.33 -8.44 -3.20
N PRO A 45 -24.09 -7.17 -3.59
CA PRO A 45 -24.51 -6.67 -4.90
C PRO A 45 -23.77 -7.39 -6.02
N SER A 46 -24.47 -7.65 -7.13
CA SER A 46 -23.86 -8.01 -8.41
C SER A 46 -23.40 -6.75 -9.16
N TYR A 47 -22.55 -6.92 -10.18
CA TYR A 47 -22.18 -5.81 -11.05
C TYR A 47 -23.39 -5.09 -11.68
N GLU A 48 -24.43 -5.85 -12.03
CA GLU A 48 -25.68 -5.31 -12.57
C GLU A 48 -26.39 -4.41 -11.55
N ASP A 49 -26.42 -4.82 -10.27
CA ASP A 49 -27.02 -4.01 -9.21
C ASP A 49 -26.28 -2.68 -9.05
N VAL A 50 -24.95 -2.72 -9.05
CA VAL A 50 -24.08 -1.55 -8.90
C VAL A 50 -24.26 -0.56 -10.05
N CYS A 51 -24.41 -1.07 -11.28
CA CYS A 51 -24.55 -0.22 -12.46
C CYS A 51 -25.96 0.32 -12.67
N TYR A 52 -27.02 -0.40 -12.28
CA TYR A 52 -28.39 -0.08 -12.71
C TYR A 52 -29.42 0.11 -11.58
N LYS A 53 -29.13 -0.31 -10.34
CA LYS A 53 -30.14 -0.34 -9.27
C LYS A 53 -29.93 0.68 -8.15
N ASP A 54 -29.07 1.68 -8.37
CA ASP A 54 -28.78 2.78 -7.41
C ASP A 54 -28.51 2.28 -5.98
N VAL A 55 -27.78 1.17 -5.88
CA VAL A 55 -27.43 0.53 -4.60
C VAL A 55 -26.37 1.30 -3.82
N GLY A 56 -25.74 2.30 -4.43
CA GLY A 56 -24.82 3.25 -3.79
C GLY A 56 -23.41 2.74 -3.53
N HIS A 57 -23.08 1.52 -3.97
CA HIS A 57 -21.72 0.97 -3.84
C HIS A 57 -20.73 1.71 -4.75
N ALA A 58 -19.48 1.86 -4.30
CA ALA A 58 -18.35 2.30 -5.14
C ALA A 58 -17.56 1.09 -5.64
N GLU A 59 -17.12 1.12 -6.90
CA GLU A 59 -16.05 0.24 -7.37
C GLU A 59 -14.77 0.56 -6.61
N THR A 60 -14.24 -0.45 -5.90
CA THR A 60 -13.21 -0.28 -4.89
C THR A 60 -12.15 -1.38 -5.01
N VAL A 61 -10.89 -1.00 -4.87
CA VAL A 61 -9.77 -1.94 -4.76
C VAL A 61 -9.39 -2.06 -3.29
N LYS A 62 -9.49 -3.28 -2.74
CA LYS A 62 -8.84 -3.67 -1.49
C LYS A 62 -7.35 -3.84 -1.77
N ILE A 63 -6.51 -3.20 -0.98
CA ILE A 63 -5.04 -3.24 -1.11
C ILE A 63 -4.48 -3.78 0.20
N LEU A 64 -3.76 -4.90 0.12
CA LEU A 64 -2.94 -5.42 1.21
C LEU A 64 -1.49 -4.96 0.99
N TYR A 65 -0.85 -4.44 2.03
CA TYR A 65 0.50 -3.93 1.93
C TYR A 65 1.35 -4.23 3.17
N ASP A 66 2.64 -4.46 2.93
CA ASP A 66 3.66 -4.67 3.94
C ASP A 66 4.17 -3.30 4.43
N THR A 67 3.89 -2.99 5.70
CA THR A 67 4.22 -1.68 6.30
C THR A 67 5.73 -1.44 6.40
N ASP A 68 6.56 -2.49 6.38
CA ASP A 68 8.02 -2.35 6.38
C ASP A 68 8.55 -1.91 5.02
N ARG A 69 7.79 -2.19 3.96
CA ARG A 69 8.16 -1.88 2.57
C ARG A 69 7.52 -0.59 2.09
N ILE A 70 6.25 -0.36 2.40
CA ILE A 70 5.52 0.82 1.91
C ILE A 70 4.60 1.40 2.98
N SER A 71 4.66 2.72 3.15
CA SER A 71 3.79 3.44 4.08
C SER A 71 2.45 3.81 3.42
N LEU A 72 1.38 3.91 4.23
CA LEU A 72 0.07 4.40 3.78
C LEU A 72 0.17 5.74 3.04
N LYS A 73 0.96 6.70 3.57
CA LYS A 73 1.20 8.00 2.91
C LYS A 73 1.75 7.85 1.47
N SER A 74 2.61 6.86 1.22
CA SER A 74 3.11 6.57 -0.13
C SER A 74 2.04 6.00 -1.03
N ILE A 75 1.21 5.09 -0.51
CA ILE A 75 0.07 4.52 -1.24
C ILE A 75 -0.91 5.62 -1.64
N LEU A 76 -1.25 6.54 -0.72
CA LEU A 76 -2.14 7.66 -0.99
C LEU A 76 -1.57 8.61 -2.05
N LYS A 77 -0.25 8.87 -2.04
CA LYS A 77 0.38 9.66 -3.09
C LYS A 77 0.28 9.00 -4.46
N LEU A 78 0.50 7.68 -4.54
CA LEU A 78 0.35 6.91 -5.77
C LEU A 78 -1.10 6.91 -6.26
N TYR A 79 -2.06 6.82 -5.34
CA TYR A 79 -3.48 6.93 -5.64
C TYR A 79 -3.81 8.28 -6.28
N TYR A 80 -3.38 9.40 -5.68
CA TYR A 80 -3.61 10.75 -6.21
C TYR A 80 -2.98 10.97 -7.59
N ASP A 81 -1.92 10.25 -7.92
CA ASP A 81 -1.26 10.35 -9.22
C ASP A 81 -2.07 9.72 -10.37
N VAL A 82 -3.06 8.86 -10.08
CA VAL A 82 -3.81 8.13 -11.12
C VAL A 82 -5.29 8.47 -11.22
N ILE A 83 -5.80 9.31 -10.32
CA ILE A 83 -7.17 9.82 -10.36
C ILE A 83 -7.21 11.32 -10.71
N ASP A 84 -8.37 11.80 -11.13
CA ASP A 84 -8.73 13.21 -11.06
C ASP A 84 -9.36 13.50 -9.68
N PRO A 85 -8.67 14.22 -8.76
CA PRO A 85 -9.16 14.47 -7.42
C PRO A 85 -10.25 15.53 -7.35
N LEU A 86 -10.52 16.28 -8.43
CA LEU A 86 -11.58 17.29 -8.48
C LEU A 86 -12.87 16.75 -9.09
N SER A 87 -12.80 15.61 -9.78
CA SER A 87 -13.93 15.02 -10.47
C SER A 87 -14.88 14.33 -9.49
N LYS A 88 -16.16 14.69 -9.59
CA LYS A 88 -17.25 14.07 -8.82
C LYS A 88 -17.94 13.01 -9.67
N ASP A 89 -18.15 11.82 -9.10
CA ASP A 89 -18.91 10.71 -9.70
C ASP A 89 -18.46 10.37 -11.14
N ARG A 90 -17.16 10.52 -11.41
CA ARG A 90 -16.56 10.29 -12.74
C ARG A 90 -15.05 10.13 -12.65
N GLN A 91 -14.51 9.22 -13.46
CA GLN A 91 -13.07 9.14 -13.78
C GLN A 91 -12.89 8.78 -15.25
N GLY A 92 -12.14 9.59 -15.99
CA GLY A 92 -12.01 9.44 -17.45
C GLY A 92 -13.38 9.48 -18.17
N ASN A 93 -13.71 8.40 -18.87
CA ASN A 93 -14.99 8.24 -19.57
C ASN A 93 -16.06 7.54 -18.73
N ASP A 94 -15.69 7.02 -17.55
CA ASP A 94 -16.59 6.28 -16.66
C ASP A 94 -17.35 7.28 -15.79
N ILE A 95 -18.68 7.32 -15.92
CA ILE A 95 -19.57 8.29 -15.25
C ILE A 95 -20.61 7.54 -14.41
N GLY A 96 -20.76 7.95 -13.16
CA GLY A 96 -21.69 7.36 -12.21
C GLY A 96 -21.15 7.36 -10.78
N THR A 97 -22.04 7.24 -9.81
CA THR A 97 -21.69 7.23 -8.37
C THR A 97 -20.82 6.05 -7.99
N GLN A 98 -20.87 4.94 -8.75
CA GLN A 98 -19.98 3.80 -8.61
C GLN A 98 -18.52 4.14 -8.94
N TYR A 99 -18.27 5.20 -9.71
CA TYR A 99 -16.94 5.66 -10.11
C TYR A 99 -16.45 6.88 -9.32
N ARG A 100 -17.12 7.21 -8.21
CA ARG A 100 -16.67 8.28 -7.30
C ARG A 100 -15.31 7.94 -6.70
N THR A 101 -14.58 8.98 -6.30
CA THR A 101 -13.29 8.85 -5.63
C THR A 101 -13.49 8.76 -4.12
N GLY A 102 -12.85 7.79 -3.48
CA GLY A 102 -13.02 7.54 -2.06
C GLY A 102 -11.85 6.77 -1.43
N ILE A 103 -11.60 7.06 -0.16
CA ILE A 103 -10.62 6.37 0.68
C ILE A 103 -11.38 5.80 1.88
N TYR A 104 -11.40 4.47 1.98
CA TYR A 104 -12.10 3.77 3.05
C TYR A 104 -11.12 3.02 3.95
N TYR A 105 -11.09 3.40 5.23
CA TYR A 105 -10.20 2.82 6.23
C TYR A 105 -10.94 1.85 7.15
N VAL A 106 -10.23 0.86 7.69
CA VAL A 106 -10.76 -0.11 8.65
C VAL A 106 -10.36 0.24 10.08
N HIS A 107 -9.18 0.83 10.26
CA HIS A 107 -8.64 1.19 11.55
C HIS A 107 -8.62 2.72 11.70
N ASP A 108 -9.16 3.22 12.82
CA ASP A 108 -9.28 4.66 13.08
C ASP A 108 -7.92 5.37 13.13
N GLU A 109 -6.84 4.65 13.44
CA GLU A 109 -5.47 5.20 13.43
C GLU A 109 -4.99 5.66 12.03
N ASP A 110 -5.58 5.12 10.96
CA ASP A 110 -5.24 5.52 9.60
C ASP A 110 -5.95 6.82 9.19
N GLU A 111 -7.05 7.20 9.86
CA GLU A 111 -7.86 8.38 9.52
C GLU A 111 -7.03 9.66 9.54
N GLU A 112 -6.24 9.88 10.60
CA GLU A 112 -5.41 11.08 10.73
C GLU A 112 -4.34 11.15 9.62
N ILE A 113 -3.77 10.00 9.22
CA ILE A 113 -2.80 9.93 8.12
C ILE A 113 -3.46 10.32 6.81
N ILE A 114 -4.70 9.84 6.57
CA ILE A 114 -5.46 10.12 5.36
C ILE A 114 -5.85 11.60 5.32
N LEU A 115 -6.43 12.14 6.40
CA LEU A 115 -6.82 13.56 6.49
C LEU A 115 -5.65 14.48 6.21
N ASN A 116 -4.52 14.28 6.89
CA ASN A 116 -3.30 15.05 6.64
C ASN A 116 -2.84 14.96 5.17
N SER A 117 -2.95 13.78 4.56
CA SER A 117 -2.57 13.62 3.14
C SER A 117 -3.50 14.36 2.17
N LEU A 118 -4.80 14.43 2.49
CA LEU A 118 -5.81 15.14 1.70
C LEU A 118 -5.65 16.66 1.86
N GLU A 119 -5.32 17.15 3.05
CA GLU A 119 -4.98 18.55 3.28
C GLU A 119 -3.76 18.97 2.47
N GLU A 120 -2.70 18.15 2.43
CA GLU A 120 -1.54 18.39 1.58
C GLU A 120 -1.89 18.35 0.08
N LEU A 121 -2.77 17.43 -0.34
CA LEU A 121 -3.25 17.37 -1.72
C LEU A 121 -4.02 18.63 -2.10
N GLN A 122 -4.94 19.09 -1.23
CA GLN A 122 -5.81 20.24 -1.43
C GLN A 122 -5.02 21.53 -1.70
N LYS A 123 -3.82 21.70 -1.11
CA LYS A 123 -2.95 22.85 -1.36
C LYS A 123 -2.56 23.03 -2.83
N ASN A 124 -2.60 21.96 -3.63
CA ASN A 124 -2.28 22.01 -5.06
C ASN A 124 -3.47 22.47 -5.92
N TYR A 125 -4.66 22.65 -5.33
CA TYR A 125 -5.88 22.95 -6.06
C TYR A 125 -6.66 24.11 -5.42
N ASN A 126 -7.12 25.03 -6.26
CA ASN A 126 -7.98 26.15 -5.83
C ASN A 126 -9.45 25.73 -5.65
N LYS A 127 -9.82 24.57 -6.19
CA LYS A 127 -11.16 23.99 -6.06
C LYS A 127 -11.12 22.89 -4.99
N PRO A 128 -12.22 22.67 -4.25
CA PRO A 128 -12.29 21.57 -3.29
C PRO A 128 -12.10 20.24 -4.02
N ILE A 129 -11.27 19.37 -3.45
CA ILE A 129 -11.17 17.97 -3.89
C ILE A 129 -12.49 17.24 -3.60
N ALA A 130 -12.86 16.31 -4.47
CA ALA A 130 -14.10 15.54 -4.41
C ALA A 130 -13.93 14.17 -3.72
N ILE A 131 -12.71 13.82 -3.31
CA ILE A 131 -12.39 12.53 -2.68
C ILE A 131 -13.09 12.45 -1.32
N GLU A 132 -13.94 11.46 -1.13
CA GLU A 132 -14.55 11.19 0.18
C GLU A 132 -13.61 10.38 1.08
N ILE A 133 -13.71 10.61 2.40
CA ILE A 133 -13.03 9.83 3.43
C ILE A 133 -14.09 9.29 4.39
N MET A 134 -14.11 7.98 4.61
CA MET A 134 -15.06 7.33 5.52
C MET A 134 -14.46 6.05 6.09
N SER A 135 -14.96 5.60 7.24
CA SER A 135 -14.75 4.20 7.64
C SER A 135 -15.42 3.24 6.66
N LEU A 136 -14.81 2.06 6.46
CA LEU A 136 -15.38 0.99 5.65
C LEU A 136 -16.57 0.38 6.39
N LYS A 137 -17.76 0.43 5.77
CA LYS A 137 -19.01 -0.10 6.34
C LYS A 137 -19.31 -1.51 5.86
N ASN A 138 -19.16 -1.73 4.57
CA ASN A 138 -19.30 -3.03 3.93
C ASN A 138 -18.41 -3.09 2.68
N TYR A 139 -17.97 -4.30 2.36
CA TYR A 139 -17.20 -4.60 1.16
C TYR A 139 -17.60 -5.98 0.66
N TYR A 140 -17.94 -6.06 -0.62
CA TYR A 140 -18.33 -7.30 -1.28
C TYR A 140 -17.37 -7.55 -2.45
N PRO A 141 -16.62 -8.67 -2.45
CA PRO A 141 -15.75 -9.02 -3.57
C PRO A 141 -16.56 -9.09 -4.88
N ALA A 142 -16.03 -8.47 -5.93
CA ALA A 142 -16.63 -8.56 -7.25
C ALA A 142 -16.42 -9.96 -7.85
N GLU A 143 -17.20 -10.28 -8.87
CA GLU A 143 -17.16 -11.56 -9.55
C GLU A 143 -15.75 -11.89 -10.08
N HIS A 144 -15.43 -13.19 -10.15
CA HIS A 144 -14.09 -13.65 -10.54
C HIS A 144 -13.60 -13.12 -11.90
N TYR A 145 -14.50 -12.78 -12.82
CA TYR A 145 -14.11 -12.23 -14.11
C TYR A 145 -13.58 -10.78 -14.02
N HIS A 146 -13.95 -10.03 -12.98
CA HIS A 146 -13.40 -8.69 -12.71
C HIS A 146 -12.04 -8.74 -12.00
N GLN A 147 -11.78 -9.77 -11.20
CA GLN A 147 -10.50 -9.94 -10.50
C GLN A 147 -9.36 -10.07 -11.51
N LYS A 148 -8.31 -9.26 -11.38
CA LYS A 148 -7.14 -9.27 -12.27
C LYS A 148 -7.51 -9.13 -13.74
N TYR A 149 -8.52 -8.31 -14.04
CA TYR A 149 -9.09 -8.21 -15.38
C TYR A 149 -8.04 -7.88 -16.45
N LEU A 150 -7.13 -6.92 -16.20
CA LEU A 150 -6.08 -6.53 -17.15
C LEU A 150 -4.91 -7.52 -17.24
N ASP A 151 -4.77 -8.43 -16.28
CA ASP A 151 -3.83 -9.56 -16.43
C ASP A 151 -4.40 -10.61 -17.39
N LYS A 152 -5.72 -10.84 -17.31
CA LYS A 152 -6.46 -11.75 -18.20
C LYS A 152 -6.67 -11.16 -19.59
N ASN A 153 -6.81 -9.83 -19.67
CA ASN A 153 -7.10 -9.08 -20.89
C ASN A 153 -6.12 -7.89 -21.02
N PRO A 154 -4.87 -8.11 -21.47
CA PRO A 154 -3.85 -7.06 -21.53
C PRO A 154 -4.20 -5.86 -22.41
N SER A 155 -5.06 -6.05 -23.42
CA SER A 155 -5.61 -4.99 -24.28
C SER A 155 -7.00 -4.52 -23.85
N GLY A 156 -7.41 -4.87 -22.63
CA GLY A 156 -8.70 -4.46 -22.06
C GLY A 156 -8.77 -2.96 -21.83
N TYR A 157 -10.00 -2.47 -21.60
CA TYR A 157 -10.23 -1.07 -21.30
C TYR A 157 -9.49 -0.63 -20.03
N CYS A 158 -8.81 0.51 -20.10
CA CYS A 158 -8.19 1.16 -18.96
C CYS A 158 -8.06 2.67 -19.25
N HIS A 159 -8.55 3.52 -18.34
CA HIS A 159 -8.38 4.96 -18.45
C HIS A 159 -7.03 5.44 -17.90
N ILE A 160 -6.29 4.59 -17.17
CA ILE A 160 -4.95 4.89 -16.63
C ILE A 160 -3.92 4.66 -17.73
N GLY A 161 -3.10 5.68 -18.02
CA GLY A 161 -2.06 5.62 -19.05
C GLY A 161 -0.92 4.64 -18.73
N ALA A 162 -0.34 4.03 -19.77
CA ALA A 162 0.75 3.05 -19.62
C ALA A 162 1.98 3.61 -18.89
N GLU A 163 2.24 4.91 -19.02
CA GLU A 163 3.31 5.61 -18.31
C GLU A 163 3.14 5.57 -16.79
N LYS A 164 1.89 5.52 -16.30
CA LYS A 164 1.60 5.39 -14.87
C LYS A 164 1.92 3.97 -14.39
N PHE A 165 1.63 2.93 -15.19
CA PHE A 165 2.01 1.55 -14.84
C PHE A 165 3.52 1.37 -14.77
N GLU A 166 4.30 1.97 -15.68
CA GLU A 166 5.76 1.92 -15.59
C GLU A 166 6.28 2.66 -14.36
N LYS A 167 5.69 3.82 -14.02
CA LYS A 167 5.98 4.52 -12.77
C LYS A 167 5.62 3.68 -11.54
N ALA A 168 4.52 2.94 -11.55
CA ALA A 168 4.12 2.06 -10.44
C ALA A 168 5.15 0.95 -10.18
N LYS A 169 5.66 0.31 -11.24
CA LYS A 169 6.74 -0.71 -11.13
C LYS A 169 8.02 -0.14 -10.51
N GLN A 170 8.28 1.13 -10.80
CA GLN A 170 9.45 1.87 -10.30
C GLN A 170 9.19 2.58 -8.97
N ALA A 171 7.94 2.65 -8.50
CA ALA A 171 7.59 3.20 -7.22
C ALA A 171 8.20 2.28 -6.15
N GLU A 172 9.40 2.64 -5.71
CA GLU A 172 10.11 1.89 -4.70
C GLU A 172 9.27 1.92 -3.42
N ALA A 173 8.89 0.73 -2.94
CA ALA A 173 8.89 0.45 -1.52
C ALA A 173 10.17 1.07 -0.96
N LYS A 174 10.06 1.95 0.05
CA LYS A 174 11.25 2.49 0.71
C LYS A 174 12.19 1.32 0.92
N LYS A 175 13.43 1.39 0.41
CA LYS A 175 14.45 0.46 0.90
C LYS A 175 14.36 0.54 2.43
N PRO A 176 14.22 -0.59 3.15
CA PRO A 176 14.29 -0.55 4.60
C PRO A 176 15.51 0.28 4.95
N LYS A 177 15.28 1.40 5.63
CA LYS A 177 16.34 2.37 5.90
C LYS A 177 17.11 1.80 7.07
N PHE A 178 18.12 1.00 6.76
CA PHE A 178 19.06 0.49 7.74
C PHE A 178 19.95 1.67 8.17
N GLU A 179 19.49 2.42 9.17
CA GLU A 179 20.26 3.50 9.74
C GLU A 179 21.03 2.97 10.95
N ARG A 180 22.32 3.30 11.01
CA ARG A 180 23.12 3.04 12.20
C ARG A 180 22.48 3.76 13.38
N LYS A 181 22.17 3.01 14.43
CA LYS A 181 21.66 3.57 15.68
C LYS A 181 22.70 4.53 16.29
N PRO A 182 22.27 5.57 17.04
CA PRO A 182 23.21 6.44 17.75
C PRO A 182 24.16 5.64 18.64
N ASP A 183 25.39 6.13 18.79
CA ASP A 183 26.45 5.46 19.56
C ASP A 183 26.03 5.13 21.00
N SER A 184 25.28 6.04 21.64
CA SER A 184 24.70 5.83 22.98
C SER A 184 23.78 4.62 23.03
N VAL A 185 22.97 4.41 21.99
CA VAL A 185 22.05 3.26 21.90
C VAL A 185 22.82 1.98 21.61
N LEU A 186 23.85 2.04 20.74
CA LEU A 186 24.71 0.88 20.46
C LEU A 186 25.43 0.41 21.72
N LYS A 187 25.93 1.34 22.53
CA LYS A 187 26.62 1.05 23.79
C LYS A 187 25.71 0.41 24.86
N GLU A 188 24.41 0.70 24.83
CA GLU A 188 23.42 0.08 25.73
C GLU A 188 22.90 -1.28 25.23
N THR A 189 22.95 -1.53 23.91
CA THR A 189 22.30 -2.69 23.28
C THR A 189 23.25 -3.81 22.86
N LEU A 190 24.49 -3.49 22.52
CA LEU A 190 25.51 -4.47 22.14
C LEU A 190 26.23 -5.01 23.38
N THR A 191 26.71 -6.25 23.29
CA THR A 191 27.71 -6.75 24.25
C THR A 191 29.03 -6.01 24.07
N ASP A 192 29.88 -6.01 25.10
CA ASP A 192 31.19 -5.33 25.06
C ASP A 192 31.99 -5.72 23.81
N ILE A 193 32.12 -7.02 23.52
CA ILE A 193 32.88 -7.48 22.35
C ILE A 193 32.23 -7.09 21.02
N GLN A 194 30.90 -7.07 20.93
CA GLN A 194 30.21 -6.62 19.72
C GLN A 194 30.42 -5.12 19.50
N TYR A 195 30.38 -4.31 20.56
CA TYR A 195 30.64 -2.88 20.48
C TYR A 195 32.10 -2.62 20.06
N GLU A 196 33.07 -3.26 20.74
CA GLU A 196 34.49 -3.12 20.42
C GLU A 196 34.79 -3.51 18.96
N VAL A 197 34.27 -4.64 18.49
CA VAL A 197 34.47 -5.10 17.11
C VAL A 197 33.83 -4.15 16.10
N THR A 198 32.61 -3.68 16.37
CA THR A 198 31.85 -2.89 15.38
C THR A 198 32.16 -1.38 15.40
N GLN A 199 32.60 -0.83 16.53
CA GLN A 199 32.83 0.60 16.72
C GLN A 199 34.30 0.98 16.92
N GLU A 200 35.14 0.05 17.37
CA GLU A 200 36.53 0.32 17.77
C GLU A 200 37.57 -0.50 16.96
N ASP A 201 37.14 -1.17 15.89
CA ASP A 201 37.99 -1.97 14.99
C ASP A 201 38.74 -3.12 15.73
N ALA A 202 38.14 -3.62 16.81
CA ALA A 202 38.66 -4.78 17.52
C ALA A 202 38.43 -6.08 16.74
N THR A 203 39.10 -7.15 17.16
CA THR A 203 38.91 -8.49 16.59
C THR A 203 38.60 -9.48 17.71
N GLU A 204 37.48 -10.19 17.59
CA GLU A 204 37.10 -11.20 18.57
C GLU A 204 38.06 -12.41 18.61
N PRO A 205 38.15 -13.15 19.73
CA PRO A 205 39.05 -14.29 19.84
C PRO A 205 38.66 -15.44 18.89
N PRO A 206 39.64 -16.09 18.23
CA PRO A 206 39.37 -17.23 17.35
C PRO A 206 38.61 -18.35 18.05
N PHE A 207 37.65 -18.95 17.33
CA PHE A 207 36.87 -20.12 17.78
C PHE A 207 36.01 -19.90 19.05
N LYS A 208 35.85 -18.65 19.50
CA LYS A 208 35.12 -18.29 20.72
C LYS A 208 33.99 -17.30 20.45
N ASN A 209 33.22 -17.53 19.40
CA ASN A 209 32.03 -16.73 19.08
C ASN A 209 30.81 -17.64 18.82
N GLU A 210 29.61 -17.07 18.94
CA GLU A 210 28.35 -17.79 18.81
C GLU A 210 28.14 -18.43 17.43
N TYR A 211 28.70 -17.82 16.39
CA TYR A 211 28.46 -18.20 15.00
C TYR A 211 29.52 -19.11 14.39
N HIS A 212 30.60 -19.42 15.12
CA HIS A 212 31.73 -20.20 14.62
C HIS A 212 31.30 -21.56 14.05
N ASP A 213 30.40 -22.25 14.77
CA ASP A 213 29.88 -23.57 14.41
C ASP A 213 28.40 -23.52 13.95
N ASN A 214 27.89 -22.34 13.58
CA ASN A 214 26.49 -22.18 13.18
C ASN A 214 26.28 -22.39 11.67
N PHE A 215 25.72 -23.54 11.30
CA PHE A 215 25.40 -23.92 9.91
C PHE A 215 23.89 -23.97 9.61
N ARG A 216 23.06 -23.35 10.46
CA ARG A 216 21.61 -23.31 10.25
C ARG A 216 21.26 -22.46 9.03
N GLU A 217 20.22 -22.85 8.29
CA GLU A 217 19.70 -22.04 7.19
C GLU A 217 19.19 -20.68 7.70
N GLY A 218 19.55 -19.59 7.01
CA GLY A 218 19.18 -18.23 7.38
C GLY A 218 20.05 -17.17 6.69
N ILE A 219 19.94 -15.94 7.18
CA ILE A 219 20.77 -14.79 6.77
C ILE A 219 21.52 -14.25 7.99
N TYR A 220 22.72 -13.72 7.77
CA TYR A 220 23.46 -12.93 8.75
C TYR A 220 23.20 -11.46 8.42
N VAL A 221 22.98 -10.64 9.45
CA VAL A 221 22.70 -9.21 9.29
C VAL A 221 23.68 -8.40 10.12
N ASP A 222 23.94 -7.17 9.73
CA ASP A 222 24.69 -6.18 10.50
C ASP A 222 23.98 -5.93 11.83
N ILE A 223 24.68 -6.19 12.94
CA ILE A 223 24.12 -6.06 14.29
C ILE A 223 23.83 -4.60 14.69
N THR A 224 24.44 -3.63 14.00
CA THR A 224 24.32 -2.19 14.29
C THR A 224 23.15 -1.53 13.56
N THR A 225 22.78 -2.05 12.40
CA THR A 225 21.79 -1.46 11.48
C THR A 225 20.63 -2.40 11.15
N GLY A 226 20.83 -3.72 11.26
CA GLY A 226 19.91 -4.75 10.80
C GLY A 226 19.97 -5.02 9.29
N GLU A 227 20.96 -4.45 8.58
CA GLU A 227 21.14 -4.63 7.13
C GLU A 227 21.60 -6.07 6.79
N PRO A 228 20.90 -6.81 5.92
CA PRO A 228 21.32 -8.14 5.45
C PRO A 228 22.52 -8.16 4.49
#